data_AF-A0A1G6V3P9-F1
#
_entry.id   AF-A0A1G6V3P9-F1
#
_cell.length_a   1.000
_cell.length_b   1.000
_cell.length_c   1.000
_cell.angle_alpha   90.00
_cell.angle_beta   90.00
_cell.angle_gamma   90.00
#
_symmetry.space_group_name_H-M   'P 1'
#
loop_
_entity.id
_entity.type
_entity.pdbx_description
1 polymer ?
#
loop_
_entity_poly.entity_id
_entity_poly.type
_entity_poly.pdbx_seq_one_letter_code
_entity_poly.pdbx_strand_id
1 'polypeptide(L)'
;MKQPQQARAVQWHLAADGSAIKAYPKALDHFDPKQEAPKGLKYQRYATTRRVALADLYAFEEAVDKTVARDGSVSSAAVLTGVIGLAAMIVGWVVLPAIGVDGGWTQILRIAAIPVLVAGVAGVMFTPSLTYRRIEGLRAEAGLDVSTLEVLKEPDALALLHAPGTVSGPGIAGG
;
A
#
# COMPACT_ATOMS: atom_id res chain seq x y z
N MET A 1 -8.40 -22.14 25.04
CA MET A 1 -8.88 -20.77 24.79
C MET A 1 -8.50 -20.41 23.36
N LYS A 2 -9.46 -20.29 22.45
CA LYS A 2 -9.19 -19.92 21.04
C LYS A 2 -8.93 -18.41 21.00
N GLN A 3 -7.75 -17.98 20.54
CA GLN A 3 -7.48 -16.57 20.29
C GLN A 3 -8.60 -15.98 19.41
N PRO A 4 -9.12 -14.79 19.71
CA PRO A 4 -10.05 -14.11 18.83
C PRO A 4 -9.31 -13.89 17.51
N GLN A 5 -9.77 -14.57 16.46
CA GLN A 5 -9.24 -14.44 15.12
C GLN A 5 -9.48 -12.99 14.71
N GLN A 6 -8.42 -12.17 14.72
CA GLN A 6 -8.48 -10.81 14.16
C GLN A 6 -9.19 -10.90 12.82
N ALA A 7 -10.25 -10.10 12.63
CA ALA A 7 -11.00 -10.07 11.40
C ALA A 7 -10.02 -9.71 10.27
N ARG A 8 -9.61 -10.70 9.50
CA ARG A 8 -8.67 -10.50 8.40
C ARG A 8 -9.36 -9.63 7.35
N ALA A 9 -8.63 -8.69 6.77
CA ALA A 9 -9.16 -7.86 5.69
C ALA A 9 -9.23 -8.61 4.34
N VAL A 10 -8.59 -9.79 4.28
CA VAL A 10 -8.41 -10.58 3.06
C VAL A 10 -8.59 -12.08 3.37
N GLN A 11 -9.30 -12.79 2.50
CA GLN A 11 -9.33 -14.24 2.44
C GLN A 11 -8.56 -14.72 1.20
N TRP A 12 -7.71 -15.73 1.37
CA TRP A 12 -7.02 -16.38 0.26
C TRP A 12 -7.62 -17.76 -0.01
N HIS A 13 -7.64 -18.13 -1.28
CA HIS A 13 -8.08 -19.45 -1.73
C HIS A 13 -7.06 -20.00 -2.74
N LEU A 14 -6.81 -21.30 -2.68
CA LEU A 14 -6.02 -22.02 -3.67
C LEU A 14 -6.99 -22.87 -4.49
N ALA A 15 -7.19 -22.49 -5.75
CA ALA A 15 -8.08 -23.20 -6.65
C ALA A 15 -7.46 -24.54 -7.09
N ALA A 16 -8.31 -25.48 -7.53
CA ALA A 16 -7.89 -26.80 -7.97
C ALA A 16 -6.91 -26.77 -9.18
N ASP A 17 -6.96 -25.72 -9.99
CA ASP A 17 -6.04 -25.50 -11.10
C ASP A 17 -4.66 -24.93 -10.68
N GLY A 18 -4.42 -24.75 -9.38
CA GLY A 18 -3.18 -24.24 -8.82
C GLY A 18 -3.08 -22.72 -8.75
N SER A 19 -4.11 -21.98 -9.19
CA SER A 19 -4.15 -20.53 -9.06
C SER A 19 -4.52 -20.07 -7.65
N ALA A 20 -4.05 -18.89 -7.27
CA ALA A 20 -4.39 -18.26 -6.00
C ALA A 20 -5.45 -17.18 -6.21
N ILE A 21 -6.51 -17.19 -5.41
CA ILE A 21 -7.60 -16.22 -5.47
C ILE A 21 -7.62 -15.41 -4.16
N LYS A 22 -7.50 -14.10 -4.28
CA LYS A 22 -7.62 -13.13 -3.19
C LYS A 22 -9.04 -12.58 -3.17
N ALA A 23 -9.74 -12.75 -2.06
CA ALA A 23 -11.05 -12.15 -1.79
C ALA A 23 -10.91 -11.04 -0.73
N TYR A 24 -11.49 -9.88 -0.98
CA TYR A 24 -11.47 -8.75 -0.05
C TYR A 24 -12.73 -7.89 -0.18
N PRO A 25 -13.14 -7.15 0.88
CA PRO A 25 -14.32 -6.30 0.82
C PRO A 25 -14.21 -5.24 -0.28
N LYS A 26 -15.31 -4.96 -0.97
CA LYS A 26 -15.36 -3.83 -1.91
C LYS A 26 -15.13 -2.53 -1.13
N ALA A 27 -14.06 -1.81 -1.46
CA ALA A 27 -13.78 -0.50 -0.88
C ALA A 27 -14.82 0.54 -1.30
N LEU A 28 -15.09 1.49 -0.40
CA LEU A 28 -15.84 2.71 -0.68
C LEU A 28 -15.16 3.49 -1.81
N ASP A 29 -15.93 4.04 -2.74
CA ASP A 29 -15.38 4.99 -3.69
C ASP A 29 -14.95 6.27 -2.94
N HIS A 30 -13.67 6.61 -3.00
CA HIS A 30 -13.15 7.81 -2.32
C HIS A 30 -13.58 9.11 -3.00
N PHE A 31 -14.12 9.04 -4.22
CA PHE A 31 -14.63 10.19 -4.96
C PHE A 31 -16.10 10.49 -4.64
N ASP A 32 -16.83 9.56 -4.01
CA ASP A 32 -18.18 9.78 -3.47
C ASP A 32 -18.27 9.36 -2.00
N PRO A 33 -17.93 10.25 -1.04
CA PRO A 33 -17.91 9.94 0.38
C PRO A 33 -19.30 9.66 0.97
N LYS A 34 -20.39 9.80 0.20
CA LYS A 34 -21.76 9.49 0.63
C LYS A 34 -22.21 8.10 0.20
N GLN A 35 -21.42 7.40 -0.61
CA GLN A 35 -21.79 6.08 -1.09
C GLN A 35 -21.53 5.05 0.01
N GLU A 36 -22.54 4.27 0.40
CA GLU A 36 -22.35 3.11 1.28
C GLU A 36 -21.39 2.11 0.61
N ALA A 37 -20.54 1.44 1.42
CA ALA A 37 -19.62 0.45 0.89
C ALA A 37 -20.40 -0.59 0.05
N PRO A 38 -20.01 -0.83 -1.21
CA PRO A 38 -20.75 -1.78 -2.04
C PRO A 38 -20.77 -3.15 -1.35
N LYS A 39 -21.94 -3.77 -1.25
CA LYS A 39 -22.05 -5.11 -0.65
C LYS A 39 -21.30 -6.16 -1.50
N GLY A 40 -20.70 -7.13 -0.82
CA GLY A 40 -19.99 -8.26 -1.43
C GLY A 40 -18.47 -8.07 -1.56
N LEU A 41 -17.82 -9.08 -2.13
CA LEU A 41 -16.36 -9.18 -2.19
C LEU A 41 -15.83 -8.91 -3.60
N LYS A 42 -14.61 -8.40 -3.69
CA LYS A 42 -13.80 -8.37 -4.91
C LYS A 42 -12.89 -9.58 -4.91
N TYR A 43 -12.77 -10.22 -6.08
CA TYR A 43 -11.96 -11.40 -6.29
C TYR A 43 -10.86 -11.10 -7.31
N GLN A 44 -9.62 -11.41 -6.95
CA GLN A 44 -8.47 -11.33 -7.82
C GLN A 44 -7.82 -12.68 -7.93
N ARG A 45 -7.59 -13.14 -9.16
CA ARG A 45 -6.90 -14.38 -9.45
C ARG A 45 -5.48 -14.07 -9.87
N TYR A 46 -4.57 -14.92 -9.41
CA TYR A 46 -3.15 -14.90 -9.69
C TYR A 46 -2.75 -16.29 -10.18
N ALA A 47 -2.05 -16.37 -11.31
CA ALA A 47 -1.31 -17.60 -11.62
C ALA A 47 -0.17 -17.76 -10.60
N THR A 48 0.24 -19.00 -10.37
CA THR A 48 1.34 -19.32 -9.48
C THR A 48 2.54 -19.82 -10.28
N THR A 49 3.75 -19.39 -9.89
CA THR A 49 5.00 -19.81 -10.54
C THR A 49 5.57 -21.09 -9.92
N ARG A 50 5.07 -21.47 -8.74
CA ARG A 50 5.45 -22.68 -7.99
C ARG A 50 4.25 -23.18 -7.18
N ARG A 51 4.38 -24.34 -6.54
CA ARG A 51 3.39 -24.77 -5.53
C ARG A 51 3.45 -23.81 -4.35
N VAL A 52 2.30 -23.17 -4.05
CA VAL A 52 2.14 -22.19 -2.97
C VAL A 52 1.23 -22.77 -1.90
N ALA A 53 1.56 -22.54 -0.63
CA ALA A 53 0.66 -22.84 0.49
C ALA A 53 -0.10 -21.59 0.94
N LEU A 54 -1.27 -21.78 1.56
CA LEU A 54 -2.03 -20.67 2.15
C LEU A 54 -1.20 -19.88 3.17
N ALA A 55 -0.31 -20.55 3.90
CA ALA A 55 0.59 -19.88 4.85
C ALA A 55 1.53 -18.87 4.17
N ASP A 56 2.05 -19.19 2.98
CA ASP A 56 2.93 -18.30 2.21
C ASP A 56 2.17 -17.05 1.76
N LEU A 57 0.90 -17.21 1.34
CA LEU A 57 0.04 -16.09 0.94
C LEU A 57 -0.28 -15.15 2.09
N TYR A 58 -0.48 -15.69 3.31
CA TYR A 58 -0.72 -14.85 4.48
C TYR A 58 0.57 -14.19 5.00
N ALA A 59 1.72 -14.87 4.91
CA ALA A 59 3.01 -14.26 5.19
C ALA A 59 3.32 -13.12 4.22
N PHE A 60 2.92 -13.26 2.95
CA PHE A 60 2.95 -12.20 1.95
C PHE A 60 2.10 -10.99 2.35
N GLU A 61 0.83 -11.18 2.76
CA GLU A 61 -0.01 -10.06 3.22
C GLU A 61 0.62 -9.34 4.42
N GLU A 62 1.16 -10.07 5.39
CA GLU A 62 1.85 -9.46 6.54
C GLU A 62 3.09 -8.66 6.12
N ALA A 63 3.87 -9.17 5.16
CA ALA A 63 5.01 -8.46 4.60
C ALA A 63 4.60 -7.20 3.82
N VAL A 64 3.48 -7.26 3.09
CA VAL A 64 2.90 -6.10 2.41
C VAL A 64 2.40 -5.07 3.41
N ASP A 65 1.62 -5.47 4.42
CA ASP A 65 1.11 -4.57 5.46
C ASP A 65 2.26 -3.86 6.19
N LYS A 66 3.33 -4.59 6.52
CA LYS A 66 4.53 -4.02 7.12
C LYS A 66 5.25 -3.05 6.19
N THR A 67 5.29 -3.34 4.89
CA THR A 67 5.90 -2.46 3.88
C THR A 67 5.08 -1.18 3.71
N VAL A 68 3.76 -1.29 3.58
CA VAL A 68 2.84 -0.15 3.46
C VAL A 68 2.85 0.70 4.72
N ALA A 69 2.84 0.10 5.92
CA ALA A 69 2.91 0.85 7.17
C ALA A 69 4.24 1.63 7.30
N ARG A 70 5.36 1.00 6.93
CA ARG A 70 6.67 1.66 6.90
C ARG A 70 6.71 2.78 5.89
N ASP A 71 6.18 2.57 4.69
CA ASP A 71 6.18 3.57 3.62
C ASP A 71 5.21 4.73 3.92
N GLY A 72 4.11 4.49 4.64
CA GLY A 72 3.25 5.54 5.18
C GLY A 72 3.99 6.45 6.17
N SER A 73 4.82 5.87 7.04
CA SER A 73 5.67 6.63 7.95
C SER A 73 6.76 7.44 7.21
N VAL A 74 7.39 6.84 6.19
CA VAL A 74 8.41 7.51 5.36
C VAL A 74 7.80 8.64 4.53
N SER A 75 6.63 8.41 3.93
CA SER A 75 5.90 9.41 3.16
C SER A 75 5.46 10.59 4.05
N SER A 76 4.94 10.30 5.25
CA SER A 76 4.60 11.33 6.24
C SER A 76 5.82 12.16 6.65
N ALA A 77 6.97 11.51 6.89
CA ALA A 77 8.22 12.19 7.20
C ALA A 77 8.74 13.04 6.03
N ALA A 78 8.62 12.55 4.79
CA ALA A 78 9.01 13.29 3.58
C ALA A 78 8.14 14.55 3.38
N VAL A 79 6.82 14.43 3.57
CA VAL A 79 5.89 15.57 3.54
C VAL A 79 6.25 16.58 4.63
N LEU A 80 6.49 16.13 5.86
CA LEU A 80 6.86 17.01 6.96
C LEU A 80 8.18 17.75 6.68
N THR A 81 9.16 17.05 6.11
CA THR A 81 10.44 17.62 5.69
C THR A 81 10.24 18.67 4.59
N GLY A 82 9.38 18.39 3.61
CA GLY A 82 9.02 19.37 2.56
C GLY A 82 8.34 20.62 3.13
N VAL A 83 7.41 20.45 4.06
CA VAL A 83 6.73 21.56 4.75
C VAL A 83 7.73 22.41 5.56
N ILE A 84 8.64 21.78 6.29
CA ILE A 84 9.70 22.46 7.04
C ILE A 84 10.63 23.23 6.09
N GLY A 85 11.05 22.61 4.98
CA GLY A 85 11.87 23.26 3.96
C GLY A 85 11.18 24.49 3.36
N LEU A 86 9.88 24.39 3.06
CA LEU A 86 9.09 25.50 2.56
C LEU A 86 8.96 26.63 3.59
N ALA A 87 8.68 26.29 4.86
CA ALA A 87 8.62 27.26 5.94
C ALA A 87 9.97 27.97 6.15
N ALA A 88 11.09 27.23 6.11
CA ALA A 88 12.43 27.80 6.20
C ALA A 88 12.76 28.73 5.01
N MET A 89 12.32 28.39 3.80
CA MET A 89 12.43 29.29 2.65
C MET A 89 11.64 30.58 2.86
N ILE A 90 10.37 30.50 3.28
CA ILE A 90 9.52 31.68 3.55
C ILE A 90 10.16 32.56 4.62
N VAL A 91 10.65 31.98 5.71
CA VAL A 91 11.32 32.74 6.78
C VAL A 91 12.61 33.41 6.27
N GLY A 92 13.43 32.69 5.51
CA GLY A 92 14.70 33.20 4.98
C GLY A 92 14.58 34.26 3.89
N TRP A 93 13.56 34.16 3.03
CA TRP A 93 13.37 35.04 1.89
C TRP A 93 12.37 36.17 2.13
N VAL A 94 11.38 35.97 2.99
CA VAL A 94 10.28 36.94 3.18
C VAL A 94 10.33 37.55 4.57
N VAL A 95 10.34 36.73 5.63
CA VAL A 95 10.17 37.23 7.00
C VAL A 95 11.42 37.97 7.49
N LEU A 96 12.59 37.34 7.42
CA LEU A 96 13.84 37.93 7.92
C LEU A 96 14.24 39.23 7.19
N PRO A 97 14.13 39.32 5.85
CA PRO A 97 14.37 40.59 5.14
C PRO A 97 13.33 41.66 5.46
N ALA A 98 12.06 41.29 5.64
CA ALA A 98 11.00 42.24 5.98
C ALA A 98 11.19 42.89 7.37
N ILE A 99 11.89 42.23 8.30
CA ILE A 99 12.24 42.78 9.61
C ILE A 99 13.65 43.38 9.65
N GLY A 100 14.31 43.55 8.50
CA GLY A 100 15.64 44.18 8.37
C GLY A 100 16.80 43.31 8.87
N VAL A 101 16.61 42.00 9.00
CA VAL A 101 17.65 41.05 9.42
C VAL A 101 18.33 40.46 8.19
N ASP A 102 19.23 41.25 7.60
CA ASP A 102 20.07 40.84 6.47
C ASP A 102 21.52 40.62 6.96
N GLY A 103 21.84 39.38 7.29
CA GLY A 103 23.17 38.97 7.75
C GLY A 103 23.55 37.57 7.27
N GLY A 104 24.74 37.09 7.64
CA GLY A 104 25.23 35.76 7.21
C GLY A 104 24.27 34.61 7.55
N TRP A 105 23.53 34.73 8.65
CA TRP A 105 22.51 33.75 9.06
C TRP A 105 21.33 33.63 8.09
N THR A 106 20.87 34.75 7.51
CA THR A 106 19.80 34.75 6.50
C THR A 106 20.25 34.02 5.24
N GLN A 107 21.50 34.24 4.82
CA GLN A 107 22.07 33.58 3.64
C GLN A 107 22.31 32.07 3.86
N ILE A 108 22.78 31.67 5.05
CA ILE A 108 22.90 30.25 5.43
C ILE A 108 21.54 29.56 5.42
N LEU A 109 20.50 30.20 5.98
CA LEU A 109 19.15 29.64 6.01
C LEU A 109 18.58 29.44 4.60
N ARG A 110 18.79 30.41 3.69
CA ARG A 110 18.35 30.30 2.29
C ARG A 110 19.02 29.16 1.55
N ILE A 111 20.33 28.99 1.72
CA ILE A 111 21.10 27.93 1.08
C ILE A 111 20.72 26.55 1.66
N ALA A 112 20.52 26.47 2.97
CA ALA A 112 20.16 25.22 3.65
C ALA A 112 18.71 24.77 3.38
N ALA A 113 17.78 25.68 3.12
CA ALA A 113 16.38 25.34 2.87
C ALA A 113 16.15 24.62 1.53
N ILE A 114 16.98 24.92 0.52
CA ILE A 114 16.89 24.32 -0.82
C ILE A 114 17.09 22.79 -0.79
N PRO A 115 18.19 22.22 -0.25
CA PRO A 115 18.38 20.77 -0.20
C PRO A 115 17.34 20.07 0.67
N VAL A 116 16.85 20.71 1.74
CA VAL A 116 15.76 20.17 2.58
C VAL A 116 14.45 20.06 1.79
N LEU A 117 14.12 21.09 1.01
CA LEU A 117 12.93 21.09 0.16
C LEU A 117 13.06 20.07 -0.98
N VAL A 118 14.23 19.98 -1.63
CA VAL A 118 14.52 18.97 -2.66
C VAL A 118 14.40 17.56 -2.08
N ALA A 119 14.92 17.30 -0.89
CA ALA A 119 14.80 16.01 -0.23
C ALA A 119 13.34 15.65 0.08
N GLY A 120 12.54 16.61 0.56
CA GLY A 120 11.11 16.42 0.79
C GLY A 120 10.34 16.09 -0.49
N VAL A 121 10.54 16.86 -1.57
CA VAL A 121 9.88 16.65 -2.87
C VAL A 121 10.30 15.31 -3.50
N ALA A 122 11.60 15.00 -3.49
CA ALA A 122 12.10 13.73 -3.98
C ALA A 122 11.52 12.54 -3.19
N GLY A 123 11.44 12.66 -1.86
CA GLY A 123 10.80 11.66 -1.01
C GLY A 123 9.35 11.39 -1.43
N VAL A 124 8.54 12.42 -1.68
CA VAL A 124 7.14 12.25 -2.11
C VAL A 124 7.04 11.66 -3.52
N MET A 125 7.89 12.08 -4.47
CA MET A 125 7.81 11.61 -5.85
C MET A 125 8.32 10.17 -6.03
N PHE A 126 9.40 9.76 -5.36
CA PHE A 126 10.04 8.47 -5.62
C PHE A 126 9.52 7.34 -4.72
N THR A 127 9.00 7.64 -3.52
CA THR A 127 8.53 6.59 -2.58
C THR A 127 7.47 5.68 -3.20
N PRO A 128 6.42 6.17 -3.89
CA PRO A 128 5.40 5.28 -4.48
C PRO A 128 5.97 4.26 -5.48
N SER A 129 6.94 4.68 -6.30
CA SER A 129 7.57 3.81 -7.30
C SER A 129 8.44 2.72 -6.66
N LEU A 130 9.11 3.04 -5.55
CA LEU A 130 9.93 2.09 -4.79
C LEU A 130 9.06 1.09 -4.03
N THR A 131 7.97 1.56 -3.43
CA THR A 131 6.96 0.71 -2.78
C THR A 131 6.37 -0.29 -3.77
N TYR A 132 5.98 0.17 -4.96
CA TYR A 132 5.44 -0.70 -6.00
C TYR A 132 6.41 -1.82 -6.36
N ARG A 133 7.68 -1.48 -6.64
CA ARG A 133 8.71 -2.47 -6.96
C ARG A 133 8.98 -3.46 -5.82
N ARG A 134 8.92 -3.02 -4.56
CA ARG A 134 9.06 -3.90 -3.39
C ARG A 134 7.90 -4.88 -3.29
N ILE A 135 6.67 -4.41 -3.46
CA ILE A 135 5.48 -5.26 -3.44
C ILE A 135 5.52 -6.27 -4.59
N GLU A 136 6.00 -5.86 -5.76
CA GLU A 136 6.20 -6.75 -6.91
C GLU A 136 7.23 -7.85 -6.61
N GLY A 137 8.35 -7.50 -5.95
CA GLY A 137 9.32 -8.49 -5.45
C GLY A 137 8.71 -9.46 -4.44
N LEU A 138 7.95 -8.96 -3.47
CA LEU A 138 7.25 -9.79 -2.47
C LEU A 138 6.24 -10.74 -3.12
N ARG A 139 5.54 -10.32 -4.18
CA ARG A 139 4.63 -11.20 -4.93
C ARG A 139 5.40 -12.33 -5.62
N ALA A 140 6.51 -12.01 -6.28
CA ALA A 140 7.36 -13.00 -6.92
C ALA A 140 7.92 -14.01 -5.92
N GLU A 141 8.37 -13.55 -4.74
CA GLU A 141 8.85 -14.41 -3.64
C GLU A 141 7.73 -15.33 -3.09
N ALA A 142 6.50 -14.81 -2.99
CA ALA A 142 5.32 -15.59 -2.62
C ALA A 142 4.91 -16.62 -3.68
N GLY A 143 5.54 -16.59 -4.87
CA GLY A 143 5.23 -17.48 -5.98
C GLY A 143 4.01 -17.06 -6.79
N LEU A 144 3.59 -15.80 -6.70
CA LEU A 144 2.51 -15.22 -7.49
C LEU A 144 3.07 -14.59 -8.77
N ASP A 145 2.49 -14.95 -9.92
CA ASP A 145 2.83 -14.32 -11.20
C ASP A 145 2.12 -12.97 -11.33
N VAL A 146 2.92 -11.91 -11.29
CA VAL A 146 2.45 -10.52 -11.31
C VAL A 146 1.85 -10.13 -12.67
N SER A 147 2.25 -10.81 -13.74
CA SER A 147 1.80 -10.51 -15.11
C SER A 147 0.38 -11.02 -15.43
N THR A 148 -0.17 -11.87 -14.56
CA THR A 148 -1.44 -12.60 -14.80
C THR A 148 -2.57 -12.19 -13.87
N LEU A 149 -2.48 -11.00 -13.25
CA LEU A 149 -3.54 -10.50 -12.38
C LEU A 149 -4.86 -10.38 -13.15
N GLU A 150 -5.84 -11.19 -12.77
CA GLU A 150 -7.18 -11.17 -13.35
C GLU A 150 -8.21 -10.78 -12.28
N VAL A 151 -9.03 -9.78 -12.56
CA VAL A 151 -10.16 -9.43 -11.68
C VAL A 151 -11.35 -10.27 -12.09
N LEU A 152 -11.78 -11.18 -11.20
CA LEU A 152 -12.89 -12.07 -11.47
C LEU A 152 -14.22 -11.41 -11.10
N LYS A 153 -15.25 -11.69 -11.90
CA LYS A 153 -16.62 -11.41 -11.51
C LYS A 153 -17.03 -12.40 -10.41
N GLU A 154 -17.90 -11.94 -9.52
CA GLU A 154 -18.39 -12.72 -8.38
C GLU A 154 -18.94 -14.12 -8.73
N PRO A 155 -19.78 -14.33 -9.76
CA PRO A 155 -20.24 -15.68 -10.11
C PRO A 155 -19.10 -16.59 -10.58
N ASP A 156 -18.13 -16.07 -11.35
CA ASP A 156 -17.00 -16.85 -11.87
C ASP A 156 -16.04 -17.22 -10.74
N ALA A 157 -15.82 -16.29 -9.80
CA ALA A 157 -15.05 -16.56 -8.60
C ALA A 157 -15.71 -17.65 -7.75
N LEU A 158 -17.01 -17.54 -7.46
CA LEU A 158 -17.74 -18.54 -6.68
C LEU A 158 -17.73 -19.93 -7.34
N ALA A 159 -17.81 -19.99 -8.68
CA ALA A 159 -17.68 -21.26 -9.40
C ALA A 159 -16.31 -21.93 -9.16
N LEU A 160 -15.22 -21.15 -9.16
CA LEU A 160 -13.88 -21.65 -8.85
C LEU A 160 -13.72 -22.01 -7.35
N LEU A 161 -14.34 -21.22 -6.46
CA LEU A 161 -14.28 -21.44 -5.02
C LEU A 161 -15.04 -22.69 -4.57
N HIS A 162 -16.16 -23.01 -5.23
CA HIS A 162 -16.96 -24.20 -4.96
C HIS A 162 -16.48 -25.45 -5.72
N ALA A 163 -15.49 -25.31 -6.60
CA ALA A 163 -14.93 -26.43 -7.33
C ALA A 163 -14.27 -27.44 -6.37
N PRO A 164 -14.40 -28.76 -6.63
CA PRO A 164 -13.73 -29.77 -5.82
C PRO A 164 -12.21 -29.59 -5.85
N GLY A 165 -11.57 -29.62 -4.68
CA GLY A 165 -10.11 -29.44 -4.55
C GLY A 165 -9.66 -28.02 -4.26
N THR A 166 -10.56 -27.04 -4.23
CA THR A 166 -10.25 -25.68 -3.78
C THR A 166 -10.09 -25.64 -2.26
N VAL A 167 -8.99 -25.07 -1.78
CA VAL A 167 -8.70 -24.90 -0.36
C VAL A 167 -8.82 -23.43 0.01
N SER A 168 -9.68 -23.13 0.99
CA SER A 168 -9.93 -21.76 1.45
C SER A 168 -9.25 -21.50 2.79
N GLY A 169 -8.64 -20.32 2.92
CA GLY A 169 -8.16 -19.81 4.19
C GLY A 169 -9.32 -19.33 5.09
N PRO A 170 -9.00 -18.80 6.29
CA PRO A 170 -10.00 -18.29 7.21
C PRO A 170 -10.90 -17.22 6.58
N GLY A 171 -12.20 -17.31 6.85
CA GLY A 171 -13.20 -16.36 6.37
C GLY A 171 -12.96 -14.93 6.87
N ILE A 172 -13.40 -13.96 6.08
CA ILE A 172 -13.42 -12.55 6.44
C ILE A 172 -14.82 -12.12 6.90
N ALA A 173 -14.89 -11.19 7.84
CA ALA A 173 -16.17 -10.68 8.35
C ALA A 173 -16.85 -9.83 7.26
N GLY A 174 -18.05 -10.22 6.84
CA GLY A 174 -18.86 -9.50 5.83
C GLY A 174 -19.01 -10.19 4.47
N GLY A 175 -18.55 -11.45 4.35
CA GLY A 175 -18.96 -12.36 3.27
C GLY A 175 -20.27 -13.07 3.58
#